data_AF-G5F254-F1
#
_entry.id   AF-G5F254-F1
#
_cell.length_a   1.000
_cell.length_b   1.000
_cell.length_c   1.000
_cell.angle_alpha   90.00
_cell.angle_beta   90.00
_cell.angle_gamma   90.00
#
_symmetry.space_group_name_H-M   'P 1'
#
loop_
_entity.id
_entity.type
_entity.pdbx_description
1 polymer ?
#
loop_
_entity_poly.entity_id
_entity_poly.type
_entity_poly.pdbx_seq_one_letter_code
_entity_poly.pdbx_strand_id
1 'polypeptide(L)'
;MMFEYEFMRRAYLVGSVLAVILPLIGLPILLKRLSMMGDTLSHASLAGVAIGLCLGFDPLLGSVVACVVAALGVELISSRLKAYQEISTVIVLATAIGLAGIFTSLTGGSNAISSYLFGSIVTIGDFELALVLAVAAVVLVTYA
;
A
#
# COMPACT_ATOMS: atom_id res chain seq x y z
N MET A 1 23.02 -19.73 -14.74
CA MET A 1 23.35 -18.85 -13.59
C MET A 1 22.08 -18.13 -13.13
N MET A 2 21.87 -17.90 -11.82
CA MET A 2 20.63 -17.23 -11.35
C MET A 2 20.43 -15.81 -11.94
N PHE A 3 21.49 -15.08 -12.24
CA PHE A 3 21.40 -13.71 -12.78
C PHE A 3 21.20 -13.62 -14.30
N GLU A 4 21.08 -14.75 -15.01
CA GLU A 4 20.76 -14.72 -16.45
C GLU A 4 19.29 -14.41 -16.70
N TYR A 5 18.41 -14.71 -15.75
CA TYR A 5 17.00 -14.45 -15.88
C TYR A 5 16.66 -13.01 -15.55
N GLU A 6 16.04 -12.32 -16.50
CA GLU A 6 15.69 -10.91 -16.36
C GLU A 6 14.73 -10.65 -15.19
N PHE A 7 13.73 -11.52 -14.98
CA PHE A 7 12.81 -11.45 -13.84
C PHE A 7 13.55 -11.50 -12.49
N MET A 8 14.64 -12.28 -12.41
CA MET A 8 15.40 -12.46 -11.17
C MET A 8 16.27 -11.25 -10.88
N ARG A 9 16.84 -10.64 -11.93
CA ARG A 9 17.56 -9.37 -11.81
C ARG A 9 16.64 -8.25 -11.34
N ARG A 10 15.42 -8.18 -11.87
CA ARG A 10 14.39 -7.21 -11.45
C ARG A 10 14.00 -7.42 -9.98
N ALA A 11 13.69 -8.65 -9.60
CA ALA A 11 13.33 -9.00 -8.23
C ALA A 11 14.44 -8.61 -7.22
N TYR A 12 15.70 -8.88 -7.56
CA TYR A 12 16.84 -8.54 -6.70
C TYR A 12 17.05 -7.02 -6.57
N LEU A 13 16.90 -6.27 -7.67
CA LEU A 13 16.96 -4.81 -7.66
C LEU A 13 15.84 -4.21 -6.80
N VAL A 14 14.59 -4.61 -7.03
CA VAL A 14 13.43 -4.13 -6.27
C VAL A 14 13.56 -4.48 -4.78
N GLY A 15 13.95 -5.72 -4.46
CA GLY A 15 14.15 -6.15 -3.08
C GLY A 15 15.23 -5.33 -2.35
N SER A 16 16.35 -5.06 -3.03
CA SER A 16 17.44 -4.25 -2.47
C SER A 16 17.03 -2.79 -2.25
N VAL A 17 16.28 -2.21 -3.18
CA VAL A 17 15.74 -0.84 -3.08
C VAL A 17 14.74 -0.74 -1.92
N LEU A 18 13.79 -1.69 -1.83
CA LEU A 18 12.80 -1.73 -0.73
C LEU A 18 13.46 -1.92 0.64
N ALA A 19 14.52 -2.72 0.75
CA ALA A 19 15.25 -2.92 2.00
C ALA A 19 15.81 -1.62 2.61
N VAL A 20 16.10 -0.61 1.78
CA VAL A 20 16.58 0.71 2.21
C VAL A 20 15.40 1.65 2.51
N ILE A 21 14.37 1.65 1.67
CA ILE A 21 13.27 2.64 1.72
C ILE A 21 12.27 2.34 2.84
N LEU A 22 11.92 1.08 3.04
CA LEU A 22 10.95 0.68 4.06
C LEU A 22 11.35 1.15 5.48
N PRO A 23 12.60 0.99 5.96
CA PRO A 23 12.99 1.53 7.26
C PRO A 23 13.04 3.06 7.30
N LEU A 24 13.42 3.73 6.20
CA LEU A 24 13.41 5.21 6.09
C LEU A 24 11.99 5.77 6.32
N ILE A 25 10.98 5.13 5.74
CA ILE A 25 9.57 5.52 5.91
C ILE A 25 9.05 5.09 7.29
N GLY A 26 9.42 3.89 7.76
CA GLY A 26 8.88 3.30 8.99
C GLY A 26 9.35 3.99 10.27
N LEU A 27 10.62 4.42 10.34
CA LEU A 27 11.21 5.05 11.53
C LEU A 27 10.47 6.31 12.00
N PRO A 28 10.18 7.32 11.16
CA PRO A 28 9.44 8.52 11.58
C PRO A 28 7.99 8.20 11.98
N ILE A 29 7.34 7.21 11.34
CA ILE A 29 5.98 6.78 11.70
C ILE A 29 5.97 6.23 13.13
N LEU A 30 6.98 5.41 13.47
CA LEU A 30 7.12 4.83 14.81
C LEU A 30 7.43 5.91 15.86
N LEU A 31 8.37 6.81 15.57
CA LEU A 31 8.78 7.89 16.50
C LEU A 31 7.66 8.89 16.77
N LYS A 32 6.80 9.15 15.79
CA LYS A 32 5.66 10.08 15.92
C LYS A 32 4.42 9.46 16.56
N ARG A 33 4.50 8.22 17.07
CA ARG A 33 3.35 7.45 17.60
C ARG A 33 2.22 7.30 16.58
N LEU A 34 2.53 7.38 15.29
CA LEU A 34 1.58 7.14 14.20
C LEU A 34 1.51 5.65 13.85
N SER A 35 1.78 4.75 14.80
CA SER A 35 1.89 3.31 14.55
C SER A 35 0.61 2.72 13.95
N MET A 36 -0.56 3.30 14.26
CA MET A 36 -1.85 2.86 13.70
C MET A 36 -2.05 3.28 12.23
N MET A 37 -1.29 4.26 11.71
CA MET A 37 -1.37 4.63 10.29
C MET A 37 -0.92 3.48 9.38
N GLY A 38 0.12 2.74 9.78
CA GLY A 38 0.60 1.58 9.01
C GLY A 38 -0.48 0.51 8.85
N ASP A 39 -1.19 0.20 9.94
CA ASP A 39 -2.32 -0.73 9.95
C ASP A 39 -3.48 -0.23 9.06
N THR A 40 -3.83 1.05 9.20
CA THR A 40 -4.90 1.70 8.42
C THR A 40 -4.63 1.71 6.93
N LEU A 41 -3.41 2.07 6.53
CA LEU A 41 -3.01 2.08 5.11
C LEU A 41 -2.95 0.67 4.54
N SER A 42 -2.54 -0.32 5.33
CA SER A 42 -2.54 -1.72 4.90
C SER A 42 -3.95 -2.21 4.58
N HIS A 43 -4.92 -1.95 5.45
CA HIS A 43 -6.33 -2.31 5.20
C HIS A 43 -6.99 -1.45 4.11
N ALA A 44 -6.62 -0.18 3.96
CA ALA A 44 -7.06 0.65 2.85
C ALA A 44 -6.53 0.12 1.51
N SER A 45 -5.29 -0.36 1.46
CA SER A 45 -4.72 -0.98 0.25
C SER A 45 -5.51 -2.24 -0.15
N LEU A 46 -5.85 -3.09 0.82
CA LEU A 46 -6.70 -4.28 0.63
C LEU A 46 -8.07 -3.88 0.07
N ALA A 47 -8.71 -2.86 0.65
CA ALA A 47 -9.99 -2.36 0.16
C ALA A 47 -9.88 -1.90 -1.30
N GLY A 48 -8.82 -1.17 -1.66
CA GLY A 48 -8.55 -0.75 -3.03
C GLY A 48 -8.35 -1.90 -4.01
N VAL A 49 -7.60 -2.94 -3.62
CA VAL A 49 -7.44 -4.17 -4.41
C VAL A 49 -8.78 -4.87 -4.61
N ALA A 50 -9.58 -5.03 -3.56
CA ALA A 50 -10.90 -5.66 -3.64
C ALA A 50 -11.85 -4.90 -4.57
N ILE A 51 -11.84 -3.57 -4.51
CA ILE A 51 -12.61 -2.70 -5.42
C ILE A 51 -12.09 -2.83 -6.86
N GLY A 52 -10.77 -2.83 -7.06
CA GLY A 52 -10.10 -3.06 -8.34
C GLY A 52 -10.55 -4.33 -9.03
N LEU A 53 -10.47 -5.44 -8.30
CA LEU A 53 -10.90 -6.74 -8.78
C LEU A 53 -12.41 -6.78 -9.05
N CYS A 54 -13.23 -6.16 -8.21
CA CYS A 54 -14.69 -6.15 -8.38
C CYS A 54 -15.14 -5.35 -9.60
N LEU A 55 -14.50 -4.21 -9.88
CA LEU A 55 -14.84 -3.34 -11.01
C LEU A 55 -14.08 -3.69 -12.29
N GLY A 56 -13.16 -4.66 -12.25
CA GLY A 56 -12.41 -5.15 -13.41
C GLY A 56 -11.32 -4.19 -13.91
N PHE A 57 -10.83 -3.29 -13.06
CA PHE A 57 -9.69 -2.42 -13.38
C PHE A 57 -8.43 -2.91 -12.67
N ASP A 58 -7.28 -2.30 -13.01
CA ASP A 58 -5.98 -2.70 -12.47
C ASP A 58 -5.93 -2.59 -10.93
N PRO A 59 -5.80 -3.72 -10.20
CA PRO A 59 -5.87 -3.72 -8.74
C PRO A 59 -4.73 -2.95 -8.09
N LEU A 60 -3.58 -2.82 -8.76
CA LEU A 60 -2.45 -2.04 -8.27
C LEU A 60 -2.83 -0.55 -8.19
N LEU A 61 -3.42 -0.02 -9.25
CA LEU A 61 -3.94 1.35 -9.29
C LEU A 61 -5.04 1.57 -8.24
N GLY A 62 -5.91 0.58 -8.04
CA GLY A 62 -6.93 0.61 -6.99
C GLY A 62 -6.35 0.74 -5.60
N SER A 63 -5.32 -0.05 -5.30
CA SER A 63 -4.61 -0.01 -4.02
C SER A 63 -3.97 1.36 -3.77
N VAL A 64 -3.30 1.94 -4.78
CA VAL A 64 -2.63 3.24 -4.66
C VAL A 64 -3.65 4.35 -4.42
N VAL A 65 -4.72 4.39 -5.22
CA VAL A 65 -5.78 5.41 -5.07
C VAL A 65 -6.46 5.29 -3.71
N ALA A 66 -6.78 4.07 -3.26
CA ALA A 66 -7.40 3.86 -1.95
C ALA A 66 -6.49 4.30 -0.80
N CYS A 67 -5.19 4.00 -0.87
CA CYS A 67 -4.22 4.48 0.12
C CYS A 67 -4.11 6.01 0.16
N VAL A 68 -4.08 6.67 -1.00
CA VAL A 68 -4.04 8.14 -1.07
C VAL A 68 -5.31 8.75 -0.48
N VAL A 69 -6.48 8.22 -0.84
CA VAL A 69 -7.77 8.67 -0.30
C VAL A 69 -7.84 8.44 1.21
N ALA A 70 -7.37 7.29 1.71
CA ALA A 70 -7.33 7.00 3.13
C ALA A 70 -6.38 7.96 3.88
N ALA A 71 -5.16 8.19 3.37
CA ALA A 71 -4.21 9.12 3.96
C ALA A 71 -4.77 10.55 4.04
N LEU A 72 -5.38 11.04 2.95
CA LEU A 72 -6.04 12.34 2.91
C LEU A 72 -7.25 12.39 3.84
N GLY A 73 -8.02 11.30 3.94
CA GLY A 73 -9.14 11.17 4.86
C GLY A 73 -8.68 11.28 6.32
N VAL A 74 -7.59 10.61 6.68
CA VAL A 74 -7.01 10.70 8.04
C VAL A 74 -6.58 12.12 8.34
N GLU A 75 -5.89 12.79 7.41
CA GLU A 75 -5.45 14.18 7.59
C GLU A 75 -6.64 15.14 7.72
N LEU A 76 -7.65 15.01 6.85
CA LEU A 76 -8.84 15.86 6.87
C LEU A 76 -9.62 15.71 8.17
N ILE A 77 -9.88 14.49 8.62
CA ILE A 77 -10.62 14.22 9.85
C ILE A 77 -9.80 14.68 11.07
N SER A 78 -8.48 14.44 11.05
CA SER A 78 -7.56 14.89 12.10
C SER A 78 -7.57 16.42 12.25
N SER A 79 -7.56 17.15 11.13
CA SER A 79 -7.59 18.63 11.14
C SER A 79 -8.86 19.20 11.80
N ARG A 80 -9.98 18.46 11.76
CA ARG A 80 -11.26 18.83 12.38
C ARG A 80 -11.33 18.39 13.84
N LEU A 81 -10.77 17.22 14.17
CA LEU A 81 -10.78 16.61 15.49
C LEU A 81 -9.47 16.87 16.26
N LYS A 82 -9.02 18.14 16.30
CA LYS A 82 -7.73 18.67 16.82
C LYS A 82 -7.09 18.00 18.06
N ALA A 83 -7.81 17.19 18.82
CA ALA A 83 -7.33 16.49 20.00
C ALA A 83 -6.83 15.05 19.77
N TYR A 84 -7.17 14.33 18.68
CA TYR A 84 -6.79 12.92 18.53
C TYR A 84 -6.59 12.43 17.08
N GLN A 85 -5.34 12.40 16.60
CA GLN A 85 -4.96 11.71 15.35
C GLN A 85 -5.30 10.22 15.36
N GLU A 86 -5.26 9.58 16.53
CA GLU A 86 -5.57 8.15 16.68
C GLU A 86 -7.04 7.86 16.35
N ILE A 87 -7.97 8.72 16.76
CA ILE A 87 -9.41 8.55 16.47
C ILE A 87 -9.68 8.68 14.97
N SER A 88 -9.05 9.65 14.31
CA SER A 88 -9.15 9.82 12.86
C SER A 88 -8.72 8.56 12.11
N THR A 89 -7.58 8.00 12.53
CA THR A 89 -6.99 6.80 11.94
C THR A 89 -7.93 5.59 12.10
N VAL A 90 -8.53 5.41 13.29
CA VAL A 90 -9.48 4.32 13.56
C VAL A 90 -10.78 4.46 12.74
N ILE A 91 -11.28 5.67 12.55
CA ILE A 91 -12.47 5.90 11.72
C ILE A 91 -12.19 5.46 10.29
N VAL A 92 -11.06 5.90 9.72
CA VAL A 92 -10.67 5.52 8.36
C VAL A 92 -10.42 4.01 8.26
N LEU A 93 -9.76 3.41 9.23
CA LEU A 93 -9.57 1.96 9.31
C LEU A 93 -10.89 1.20 9.28
N ALA A 94 -11.86 1.59 10.11
CA ALA A 94 -13.18 0.97 10.15
C ALA A 94 -13.91 1.07 8.80
N THR A 95 -13.80 2.24 8.14
CA THR A 95 -14.38 2.41 6.78
C THR A 95 -13.68 1.54 5.75
N ALA A 96 -12.34 1.43 5.80
CA ALA A 96 -11.55 0.62 4.88
C ALA A 96 -11.89 -0.87 5.01
N ILE A 97 -11.95 -1.39 6.24
CA ILE A 97 -12.32 -2.79 6.50
C ILE A 97 -13.76 -3.07 6.05
N GLY A 98 -14.69 -2.16 6.36
CA GLY A 98 -16.09 -2.29 5.92
C GLY A 98 -16.22 -2.35 4.40
N LEU A 99 -15.54 -1.44 3.69
CA LEU A 99 -15.49 -1.44 2.23
C LEU A 99 -14.84 -2.73 1.70
N ALA A 100 -13.67 -3.11 2.21
CA ALA A 100 -12.98 -4.33 1.80
C ALA A 100 -13.89 -5.56 1.93
N GLY A 101 -14.62 -5.70 3.04
CA GLY A 101 -15.55 -6.81 3.28
C GLY A 101 -16.73 -6.84 2.30
N ILE A 102 -17.33 -5.67 2.02
CA ILE A 102 -18.44 -5.56 1.05
C ILE A 102 -17.97 -5.97 -0.34
N PHE A 103 -16.86 -5.39 -0.82
CA PHE A 103 -16.36 -5.68 -2.17
C PHE A 103 -15.84 -7.12 -2.28
N THR A 104 -15.15 -7.64 -1.27
CA THR A 104 -14.71 -9.05 -1.25
C THR A 104 -15.88 -10.03 -1.39
N SER A 105 -17.02 -9.71 -0.75
CA SER A 105 -18.22 -10.54 -0.84
C SER A 105 -18.85 -10.51 -2.25
N LEU A 106 -18.71 -9.39 -2.97
CA LEU A 106 -19.22 -9.23 -4.34
C LEU A 106 -18.32 -9.88 -5.40
N THR A 107 -17.01 -9.94 -5.20
CA THR A 107 -16.04 -10.46 -6.17
C THR A 107 -15.99 -12.01 -6.24
N GLY A 108 -16.88 -12.72 -5.54
CA GLY A 108 -17.02 -14.17 -5.69
C GLY A 108 -15.99 -15.03 -4.94
N GLY A 109 -15.20 -14.46 -4.01
CA GLY A 109 -14.40 -15.22 -3.04
C GLY A 109 -12.99 -14.69 -2.75
N SER A 110 -12.45 -15.11 -1.60
CA SER A 110 -11.15 -14.65 -1.04
C SER A 110 -9.90 -15.07 -1.84
N ASN A 111 -10.03 -16.03 -2.77
CA ASN A 111 -8.88 -16.60 -3.46
C ASN A 111 -8.16 -15.58 -4.36
N ALA A 112 -8.88 -14.73 -5.09
CA ALA A 112 -8.27 -13.72 -5.97
C ALA A 112 -7.51 -12.65 -5.16
N ILE A 113 -8.04 -12.27 -4.00
CA ILE A 113 -7.41 -11.30 -3.09
C ILE A 113 -6.17 -11.91 -2.45
N SER A 114 -6.24 -13.20 -2.07
CA SER A 114 -5.10 -13.91 -1.47
C SER A 114 -3.89 -13.96 -2.42
N SER A 115 -4.11 -14.15 -3.73
CA SER A 115 -3.03 -14.08 -4.72
C SER A 115 -2.36 -12.70 -4.81
N TYR A 116 -3.11 -11.61 -4.59
CA TYR A 116 -2.55 -10.26 -4.55
C TYR A 116 -1.88 -9.92 -3.22
N LEU A 117 -2.38 -10.45 -2.10
CA LEU A 117 -1.81 -10.21 -0.76
C LEU A 117 -0.44 -10.85 -0.58
N PHE A 118 -0.26 -12.05 -1.11
CA PHE A 118 1.02 -12.76 -1.01
C PHE A 118 1.89 -12.52 -2.23
N GLY A 119 1.30 -12.39 -3.42
CA GLY A 119 1.96 -11.96 -4.66
C GLY A 119 3.23 -12.73 -4.99
N SER A 120 3.98 -12.24 -5.97
CA SER A 120 5.35 -12.67 -6.19
C SER A 120 6.16 -11.48 -6.68
N ILE A 121 7.30 -11.22 -6.04
CA ILE A 121 8.24 -10.18 -6.50
C ILE A 121 8.82 -10.50 -7.89
N VAL A 122 8.70 -11.75 -8.33
CA VAL A 122 9.21 -12.24 -9.62
C VAL A 122 8.32 -11.80 -10.79
N THR A 123 7.04 -11.52 -10.55
CA THR A 123 6.09 -11.15 -11.61
C THR A 123 6.14 -9.66 -11.98
N ILE A 124 7.08 -8.90 -11.41
CA ILE A 124 7.23 -7.47 -11.65
C ILE A 124 7.63 -7.19 -13.12
N GLY A 125 6.76 -6.46 -13.81
CA GLY A 125 6.98 -5.90 -15.13
C GLY A 125 7.77 -4.60 -15.13
N ASP A 126 8.01 -4.05 -16.32
CA ASP A 126 8.80 -2.83 -16.51
C ASP A 126 8.14 -1.59 -15.90
N PHE A 127 6.81 -1.50 -15.99
CA PHE A 127 6.04 -0.40 -15.43
C PHE A 127 6.12 -0.38 -13.89
N GLU A 128 5.96 -1.53 -13.24
CA GLU A 128 6.02 -1.66 -11.78
C GLU A 128 7.43 -1.39 -11.26
N LEU A 129 8.47 -1.85 -11.97
CA LEU A 129 9.86 -1.54 -11.66
C LEU A 129 10.10 -0.02 -11.71
N ALA A 130 9.67 0.65 -12.77
CA ALA A 130 9.81 2.10 -12.91
C ALA A 130 9.06 2.85 -11.81
N LEU A 131 7.87 2.38 -11.43
CA LEU A 131 7.06 2.96 -10.35
C LEU A 131 7.76 2.83 -9.00
N VAL A 132 8.31 1.65 -8.66
CA VAL A 132 9.08 1.46 -7.42
C VAL A 132 10.31 2.37 -7.39
N LEU A 133 11.06 2.47 -8.48
CA LEU A 133 12.24 3.33 -8.57
C LEU A 133 11.89 4.83 -8.48
N ALA A 134 10.77 5.24 -9.06
CA ALA A 134 10.29 6.62 -8.95
C ALA A 134 9.91 6.97 -7.50
N VAL A 135 9.13 6.11 -6.83
CA VAL A 135 8.76 6.31 -5.42
C VAL A 135 10.01 6.29 -4.53
N ALA A 136 10.94 5.37 -4.80
CA ALA A 136 12.23 5.31 -4.13
C ALA A 136 13.02 6.62 -4.19
N ALA A 137 13.14 7.19 -5.39
CA ALA A 137 13.82 8.46 -5.60
C ALA A 137 13.15 9.60 -4.84
N VAL A 138 11.81 9.67 -4.87
CA VAL A 138 11.04 10.68 -4.11
C VAL A 138 11.31 10.57 -2.60
N VAL A 139 11.30 9.36 -2.06
CA VAL A 139 11.57 9.13 -0.63
C VAL A 139 12.99 9.57 -0.30
N LEU A 140 13.99 9.14 -1.07
CA LEU A 140 15.38 9.53 -0.83
C LEU A 140 15.58 11.05 -0.87
N VAL A 141 14.97 11.75 -1.84
CA VAL A 141 15.05 13.22 -1.91
C VAL A 141 14.35 13.90 -0.73
N THR A 142 13.27 13.32 -0.21
CA THR A 142 12.52 13.90 0.91
C THR A 142 13.22 13.68 2.26
N TYR A 143 13.98 12.59 2.39
CA TYR A 143 14.66 12.17 3.63
C TYR A 143 16.18 12.42 3.62
N ALA A 144 16.76 12.90 2.51
CA ALA A 144 18.14 13.37 2.40
C ALA A 144 18.30 14.76 3.03
#